data_AF-A0A1G9KE28-F1
#
_entry.id   AF-A0A1G9KE28-F1
#
_cell.length_a   1.000
_cell.length_b   1.000
_cell.length_c   1.000
_cell.angle_alpha   90.00
_cell.angle_beta   90.00
_cell.angle_gamma   90.00
#
_symmetry.space_group_name_H-M   'P 1'
#
loop_
_entity.id
_entity.type
_entity.pdbx_description
1 polymer ?
#
loop_
_entity_poly.entity_id
_entity_poly.type
_entity_poly.pdbx_seq_one_letter_code
_entity_poly.pdbx_strand_id
1 'polypeptide(L)' 'MNGLKKILGIVWIIIALAVAYLGITVMGVPKITSGKQEDLVFGIIILFILVPIVSGGMAIFGYYSLIGEYSEEK' A
#
# COMPACT_ATOMS: atom_id res chain seq x y z
N MET A 1 22.25 -14.76 3.61
CA MET A 1 21.60 -13.57 3.00
C MET A 1 20.08 -13.52 3.21
N ASN A 2 19.49 -14.42 4.03
CA ASN A 2 18.03 -14.53 4.19
C ASN A 2 17.44 -13.53 5.20
N GLY A 3 18.23 -13.09 6.20
CA GLY A 3 17.78 -12.12 7.20
C GLY A 3 17.56 -10.71 6.66
N LEU A 4 18.42 -10.24 5.75
CA LEU A 4 18.30 -8.89 5.17
C LEU A 4 17.04 -8.77 4.29
N LYS A 5 16.76 -9.79 3.47
CA LYS A 5 15.54 -9.85 2.64
C LYS A 5 14.26 -9.90 3.51
N LYS A 6 14.32 -10.59 4.65
CA LYS A 6 13.22 -10.64 5.62
C LYS A 6 12.97 -9.30 6.32
N ILE A 7 14.03 -8.59 6.72
CA ILE A 7 13.95 -7.23 7.27
C ILE A 7 13.37 -6.26 6.24
N LEU A 8 13.80 -6.34 4.99
CA LEU A 8 13.23 -5.55 3.90
C LEU A 8 11.75 -5.84 3.72
N GLY A 9 11.32 -7.10 3.81
CA GLY A 9 9.90 -7.46 3.79
C GLY A 9 9.06 -6.78 4.87
N ILE A 10 9.57 -6.70 6.11
CA ILE A 10 8.92 -5.99 7.22
C ILE A 10 8.82 -4.49 6.91
N VAL A 11 9.90 -3.89 6.40
CA VAL A 11 9.92 -2.48 5.99
C VAL A 11 8.85 -2.21 4.94
N TRP A 12 8.70 -3.09 3.94
CA TRP A 12 7.67 -2.96 2.91
C TRP A 12 6.24 -3.05 3.44
N ILE A 13 5.97 -3.88 4.44
CA ILE A 13 4.65 -3.94 5.09
C ILE A 13 4.37 -2.66 5.88
N ILE A 14 5.36 -2.13 6.61
CA ILE A 14 5.20 -0.86 7.34
C ILE A 14 4.91 0.29 6.38
N ILE A 15 5.63 0.34 5.24
CA ILE A 15 5.39 1.32 4.19
C ILE A 15 3.99 1.12 3.59
N ALA A 16 3.54 -0.12 3.35
CA ALA A 16 2.20 -0.40 2.85
C ALA A 16 1.12 0.17 3.78
N LEU A 17 1.25 -0.06 5.09
CA LEU A 17 0.34 0.49 6.10
C LEU A 17 0.36 2.02 6.13
N ALA A 18 1.55 2.63 6.03
CA ALA A 18 1.68 4.09 5.98
C ALA A 18 1.02 4.67 4.73
N VAL A 19 1.23 4.05 3.56
CA VAL A 19 0.62 4.47 2.30
C VAL A 19 -0.90 4.28 2.32
N ALA A 20 -1.41 3.19 2.90
CA ALA A 20 -2.85 3.02 3.11
C ALA A 20 -3.42 4.14 3.97
N TYR A 21 -2.78 4.44 5.10
CA TYR A 21 -3.22 5.49 6.02
C TYR A 21 -3.23 6.86 5.34
N LEU A 22 -2.13 7.26 4.70
CA LEU A 22 -2.02 8.55 4.01
C LEU A 22 -2.95 8.63 2.79
N GLY A 23 -3.06 7.53 2.04
CA GLY A 23 -3.94 7.42 0.89
C GLY A 23 -5.40 7.62 1.26
N ILE A 24 -5.83 7.09 2.41
CA ILE A 24 -7.20 7.26 2.89
C ILE A 24 -7.40 8.65 3.50
N THR A 25 -6.56 9.04 4.45
CA THR A 25 -6.78 10.22 5.30
C THR A 25 -6.40 11.54 4.65
N VAL A 26 -5.34 11.57 3.83
CA VAL A 26 -4.82 12.80 3.22
C VAL A 26 -5.31 12.97 1.79
N MET A 27 -5.45 11.87 1.04
CA MET A 27 -5.76 11.91 -0.39
C MET A 27 -7.22 11.57 -0.71
N GLY A 28 -7.77 10.50 -0.12
CA GLY A 28 -9.11 9.99 -0.45
C GLY A 28 -10.25 10.78 0.19
N VAL A 29 -10.31 10.79 1.52
CA VAL A 29 -11.42 11.40 2.28
C VAL A 29 -11.56 12.92 2.02
N PRO A 30 -10.48 13.72 1.97
CA PRO A 30 -10.58 15.14 1.65
C PRO A 30 -11.12 15.43 0.25
N LYS A 31 -10.85 14.54 -0.72
CA LYS A 31 -11.37 14.67 -2.09
C LYS A 31 -12.88 14.42 -2.18
N ILE A 32 -13.41 13.49 -1.38
CA ILE A 32 -14.86 13.21 -1.36
C ILE A 32 -15.63 14.34 -0.67
N THR A 33 -15.00 15.03 0.27
CA THR A 33 -15.61 16.11 1.06
C THR A 33 -15.44 17.50 0.46
N SER A 34 -14.76 17.64 -0.70
CA SER A 34 -14.45 18.94 -1.32
C SER A 34 -15.66 19.64 -1.96
N GLY A 35 -16.78 18.94 -2.14
CA GLY A 35 -17.99 19.46 -2.77
C GLY A 35 -17.91 19.62 -4.30
N LYS A 36 -16.77 19.28 -4.92
CA LYS A 36 -16.60 19.28 -6.37
C LYS A 36 -16.86 17.89 -6.93
N GLN A 37 -17.71 17.78 -7.95
CA GLN A 37 -18.07 16.51 -8.57
C GLN A 37 -16.85 15.76 -9.14
N GLU A 38 -15.90 16.48 -9.74
CA GLU A 38 -14.65 15.94 -10.29
C GLU A 38 -13.79 15.29 -9.19
N ASP A 39 -13.66 15.97 -8.05
CA ASP A 39 -12.90 15.46 -6.90
C ASP A 39 -13.60 14.27 -6.22
N LEU A 40 -14.94 14.26 -6.20
CA LEU A 40 -15.70 13.14 -5.65
C LEU A 40 -15.42 11.86 -6.45
N VAL A 41 -15.49 11.92 -7.78
CA VAL A 41 -15.17 10.78 -8.66
C VAL A 41 -13.72 10.34 -8.44
N PHE A 42 -12.78 11.29 -8.41
CA PHE A 42 -11.37 10.99 -8.13
C PHE A 42 -11.15 10.37 -6.75
N GLY A 43 -11.84 10.86 -5.71
CA GLY A 43 -11.74 10.36 -4.34
C GLY A 43 -12.22 8.92 -4.21
N ILE A 44 -13.30 8.57 -4.90
CA ILE A 44 -13.81 7.18 -4.96
C ILE A 44 -12.76 6.27 -5.63
N ILE A 45 -12.19 6.68 -6.76
CA ILE A 45 -11.14 5.89 -7.44
C ILE A 45 -9.94 5.71 -6.51
N ILE A 46 -9.52 6.76 -5.79
CA ILE A 46 -8.39 6.67 -4.87
C ILE A 46 -8.67 5.67 -3.75
N LEU A 47 -9.83 5.76 -3.09
CA LEU A 47 -10.16 4.90 -1.94
C LEU A 47 -10.42 3.44 -2.31
N PHE A 48 -11.09 3.18 -3.44
CA PHE A 48 -11.56 1.84 -3.78
C PHE A 48 -10.71 1.10 -4.81
N ILE A 49 -9.87 1.82 -5.56
CA ILE A 49 -9.05 1.22 -6.63
C ILE A 49 -7.57 1.46 -6.33
N LEU A 50 -7.15 2.72 -6.24
CA LEU A 50 -5.73 3.07 -6.20
C LEU A 50 -5.06 2.65 -4.88
N VAL A 51 -5.64 3.02 -3.73
CA VAL A 51 -5.10 2.66 -2.42
C VAL A 51 -5.08 1.15 -2.20
N PRO A 52 -6.16 0.39 -2.49
CA PRO A 52 -6.14 -1.07 -2.37
C PRO A 52 -5.11 -1.75 -3.28
N ILE A 53 -4.96 -1.30 -4.53
CA ILE A 53 -3.97 -1.87 -5.46
C ILE A 53 -2.55 -1.59 -4.99
N VAL A 54 -2.25 -0.34 -4.64
CA VAL A 54 -0.89 0.08 -4.27
C VAL A 54 -0.50 -0.50 -2.92
N SER A 55 -1.32 -0.30 -1.88
CA SER A 55 -1.05 -0.85 -0.55
C SER A 55 -1.12 -2.38 -0.54
N GLY A 56 -2.07 -2.97 -1.26
CA GLY A 56 -2.21 -4.43 -1.34
C GLY A 56 -1.00 -5.05 -2.03
N GLY A 57 -0.56 -4.49 -3.15
CA GLY A 57 0.65 -4.94 -3.83
C GLY A 57 1.91 -4.86 -2.95
N MET A 58 2.10 -3.76 -2.22
CA MET A 58 3.23 -3.61 -1.30
C MET A 58 3.16 -4.56 -0.11
N ALA A 59 1.96 -4.77 0.46
CA ALA A 59 1.76 -5.72 1.55
C ALA A 59 2.03 -7.17 1.10
N ILE A 60 1.53 -7.55 -0.08
CA ILE A 60 1.77 -8.87 -0.67
C ILE A 60 3.26 -9.07 -0.95
N PHE A 61 3.94 -8.07 -1.51
CA PHE A 61 5.38 -8.12 -1.75
C PHE A 61 6.18 -8.29 -0.45
N GLY A 62 5.83 -7.52 0.58
CA GLY A 62 6.46 -7.62 1.89
C GLY A 62 6.18 -8.97 2.57
N TYR A 63 4.97 -9.51 2.42
CA TYR A 63 4.60 -10.83 2.91
C TYR A 63 5.39 -11.95 2.21
N TYR A 64 5.49 -11.92 0.87
CA TYR A 64 6.29 -12.90 0.12
C TYR A 64 7.79 -12.81 0.44
N SER A 65 8.29 -11.61 0.71
CA SER A 65 9.66 -11.39 1.22
C SER A 65 9.86 -11.96 2.63
N LEU A 66 8.84 -11.93 3.47
CA LEU A 66 8.87 -12.48 4.83
C LEU A 66 8.91 -14.01 4.87
N ILE A 67 8.12 -14.66 4.02
CA ILE A 67 8.07 -16.13 3.92
C ILE A 67 9.28 -16.71 3.16
N GLY A 68 10.11 -15.86 2.56
CA GLY A 68 11.37 -16.28 1.95
C GLY A 68 11.26 -16.75 0.50
N GLU A 69 10.13 -16.50 -0.19
CA GLU A 69 9.97 -16.83 -1.62
C GLU A 69 10.98 -16.12 -2.53
N TYR A 70 11.51 -14.97 -2.09
CA TYR A 70 12.58 -14.24 -2.78
C TYR A 70 14.00 -14.62 -2.33
N SER A 71 14.14 -15.67 -1.52
CA SER A 71 15.45 -16.25 -1.18
C SER A 71 16.05 -16.93 -2.40
N GLU A 72 17.36 -16.77 -2.60
CA GLU A 72 18.09 -17.38 -3.73
C GLU A 72 18.61 -18.80 -3.39
N GLU A 73 18.51 -19.22 -2.12
CA GLU A 73 18.70 -20.62 -1.73
C GLU A 73 17.40 -21.38 -1.99
N LYS A 74 17.23 -21.90 -3.21
CA LYS A 74 16.35 -23.05 -3.49
C LYS A 74 17.16 -24.33 -3.48
#